data_AF-A0A2N1RGP8-F1
#
_entry.id   AF-A0A2N1RGP8-F1
#
_cell.length_a   1.000
_cell.length_b   1.000
_cell.length_c   1.000
_cell.angle_alpha   90.00
_cell.angle_beta   90.00
_cell.angle_gamma   90.00
#
_symmetry.space_group_name_H-M   'P 1'
#
loop_
_entity.id
_entity.type
_entity.pdbx_description
1 polymer ?
#
loop_
_entity_poly.entity_id
_entity_poly.type
_entity_poly.pdbx_seq_one_letter_code
_entity_poly.pdbx_strand_id
1 'polypeptide(L)'
;MSSVACPAGKVSRDCRIRETEDHRKFKDFRFPIDGYRDCPQRGRCLEKNKKGEIPKNRTRRLTVPLRYDAVLRDRRHCGTEAFKKAYDKRSKVERRFATMVRNHGLRRCRSTGLARARIHITLANMACNVVRMVNLVYA
;
A
#
# COMPACT_ATOMS: atom_id res chain seq x y z
N MET A 1 7.05 -16.23 -6.09
CA MET A 1 8.27 -15.93 -5.31
C MET A 1 8.48 -17.04 -4.30
N SER A 2 9.52 -17.84 -4.53
CA SER A 2 9.97 -18.96 -3.70
C SER A 2 11.21 -18.60 -2.85
N SER A 3 11.96 -17.58 -3.24
CA SER A 3 13.11 -17.05 -2.50
C SER A 3 13.21 -15.52 -2.61
N VAL A 4 13.97 -14.91 -1.70
CA VAL A 4 14.27 -13.47 -1.66
C VAL A 4 15.76 -13.25 -1.41
N ALA A 5 16.31 -12.19 -2.00
CA ALA A 5 17.69 -11.77 -1.79
C ALA A 5 17.75 -10.53 -0.89
N CYS A 6 18.75 -10.45 -0.02
CA CYS A 6 19.05 -9.24 0.74
C CYS A 6 19.93 -8.28 -0.07
N PRO A 7 20.04 -7.00 0.32
CA PRO A 7 20.90 -6.03 -0.35
C PRO A 7 22.39 -6.43 -0.38
N ALA A 8 22.83 -7.27 0.56
CA ALA A 8 24.18 -7.83 0.61
C ALA A 8 24.33 -9.13 -0.21
N GLY A 9 23.35 -9.47 -1.06
CA GLY A 9 23.43 -10.61 -2.00
C GLY A 9 23.12 -11.99 -1.41
N LYS A 10 22.81 -12.11 -0.11
CA LYS A 10 22.44 -13.41 0.50
C LYS A 10 20.98 -13.76 0.17
N VAL A 11 20.72 -15.03 -0.15
CA VAL A 11 19.40 -15.53 -0.57
C VAL A 11 18.76 -16.37 0.53
N SER A 12 17.44 -16.24 0.72
CA SER A 12 16.67 -17.11 1.61
C SER A 12 16.55 -18.52 1.03
N ARG A 13 16.76 -19.55 1.85
CA ARG A 13 16.58 -20.94 1.41
C ARG A 13 15.14 -21.43 1.55
N ASP A 14 14.45 -20.98 2.60
CA ASP A 14 13.13 -21.47 2.95
C ASP A 14 12.07 -20.38 2.81
N CYS A 15 10.93 -20.75 2.23
CA CYS A 15 9.69 -20.00 2.26
C CYS A 15 8.59 -20.85 2.90
N ARG A 16 8.06 -20.42 4.04
CA ARG A 16 6.95 -21.10 4.73
C ARG A 16 5.71 -20.23 4.70
N ILE A 17 4.55 -20.85 4.50
CA ILE A 17 3.27 -20.14 4.65
C ILE A 17 2.85 -20.25 6.10
N ARG A 18 2.56 -19.10 6.72
CA ARG A 18 2.02 -19.00 8.07
C ARG A 18 0.62 -18.39 8.00
N GLU A 19 -0.30 -18.95 8.76
CA GLU A 19 -1.62 -18.39 8.98
C GLU A 19 -1.72 -17.84 10.40
N THR A 20 -2.36 -16.70 10.57
CA THR A 20 -2.70 -16.13 11.89
C THR A 20 -4.07 -16.61 12.33
N GLU A 21 -4.42 -16.42 13.61
CA GLU A 21 -5.76 -16.72 14.13
C GLU A 21 -6.87 -16.02 13.32
N ASP A 22 -6.63 -14.80 12.83
CA ASP A 22 -7.55 -14.05 11.95
C ASP A 22 -7.62 -14.55 10.48
N HIS A 23 -7.18 -15.78 10.19
CA HIS A 23 -7.12 -16.36 8.83
C HIS A 23 -6.28 -15.58 7.80
N ARG A 24 -5.40 -14.70 8.25
CA ARG A 24 -4.49 -13.97 7.35
C ARG A 24 -3.26 -14.81 7.06
N LYS A 25 -2.96 -14.96 5.77
CA LYS A 25 -1.83 -15.77 5.29
C LYS A 25 -0.62 -14.91 4.93
N PHE A 26 0.54 -15.35 5.38
CA PHE A 26 1.83 -14.70 5.17
C PHE A 26 2.86 -15.68 4.64
N LYS A 27 3.86 -15.17 3.93
CA LYS A 27 5.07 -15.89 3.54
C LYS A 27 6.21 -15.47 4.45
N ASP A 28 6.77 -16.43 5.16
CA ASP A 28 7.95 -16.29 6.01
C ASP A 28 9.18 -16.81 5.26
N PHE A 29 10.09 -15.90 4.93
CA PHE A 29 11.40 -16.21 4.37
C PHE A 29 12.45 -16.23 5.47
N ARG A 30 13.17 -17.35 5.60
CA ARG A 30 14.27 -17.51 6.57
C ARG A 30 15.62 -17.47 5.87
N PHE A 31 16.52 -16.65 6.41
CA PHE A 31 17.90 -16.60 5.96
C PHE A 31 18.76 -17.56 6.79
N PRO A 32 19.69 -18.31 6.16
CA PRO A 32 20.59 -19.21 6.87
C PRO A 32 21.61 -18.45 7.73
N ILE A 33 22.05 -19.07 8.85
CA ILE A 33 23.03 -18.48 9.78
C ILE A 33 24.40 -18.30 9.12
N ASP A 34 24.81 -19.28 8.30
CA ASP A 34 26.17 -19.37 7.75
C ASP A 34 26.54 -18.15 6.90
N GLY A 35 25.56 -17.57 6.21
CA GLY A 35 25.76 -16.38 5.37
C GLY A 35 25.81 -15.05 6.13
N TYR A 36 25.60 -15.04 7.45
CA TYR A 36 25.45 -13.83 8.25
C TYR A 36 26.60 -13.55 9.21
N ARG A 37 27.50 -14.52 9.45
CA ARG A 37 28.51 -14.40 10.50
C ARG A 37 29.46 -13.23 10.23
N ASP A 38 29.88 -13.09 8.97
CA ASP A 38 30.84 -12.08 8.48
C ASP A 38 30.18 -10.98 7.64
N CYS A 39 28.86 -10.79 7.78
CA CYS A 39 28.16 -9.77 7.01
C CYS A 39 28.45 -8.36 7.57
N PRO A 40 28.96 -7.40 6.78
CA PRO A 40 29.26 -6.04 7.26
C PRO A 40 28.01 -5.29 7.73
N GLN A 41 26.83 -5.68 7.23
CA GLN A 41 25.53 -5.08 7.59
C GLN A 41 24.85 -5.80 8.77
N ARG A 42 25.52 -6.76 9.42
CA ARG A 42 24.95 -7.55 10.53
C ARG A 42 24.44 -6.67 11.67
N GLY A 43 25.19 -5.62 12.01
CA GLY A 43 24.84 -4.64 13.05
C GLY A 43 23.54 -3.86 12.80
N ARG A 44 23.20 -3.64 11.53
CA ARG A 44 21.98 -2.92 11.12
C ARG A 44 20.79 -3.85 10.88
N CYS A 45 21.04 -5.12 10.60
CA CYS A 45 20.02 -6.07 10.18
C CYS A 45 19.40 -6.88 11.34
N LEU A 46 20.21 -7.16 12.37
CA LEU A 46 19.80 -7.97 13.52
C LEU A 46 19.71 -7.11 14.78
N GLU A 47 18.63 -7.29 15.53
CA GLU A 47 18.47 -6.65 16.83
C GLU A 47 19.45 -7.23 17.85
N LYS A 48 19.99 -6.33 18.69
CA LYS A 48 20.79 -6.67 19.86
C LYS A 48 19.91 -7.28 20.96
N ASN A 49 20.49 -8.13 21.78
CA ASN A 49 19.85 -8.65 22.99
C ASN A 49 19.88 -7.58 24.11
N LYS A 50 19.32 -7.91 25.28
CA LYS A 50 19.32 -7.03 26.48
C LYS A 50 20.72 -6.64 26.96
N LYS A 51 21.76 -7.41 26.60
CA LYS A 51 23.18 -7.16 26.94
C LYS A 51 23.90 -6.30 25.88
N GLY A 52 23.19 -5.84 24.85
CA GLY A 52 23.77 -5.01 23.78
C GLY A 52 24.51 -5.78 22.68
N GLU A 53 24.47 -7.11 22.70
CA GLU A 53 25.20 -7.98 21.77
C GLU A 53 24.25 -8.64 20.76
N ILE A 54 24.75 -8.95 19.57
CA ILE A 54 23.98 -9.71 18.57
C ILE A 54 24.24 -11.19 18.79
N PRO A 55 23.22 -12.01 19.16
CA PRO A 55 23.42 -13.43 19.39
C PRO A 55 24.01 -14.14 18.17
N LYS A 56 24.93 -15.09 18.40
CA LYS A 56 25.63 -15.82 17.34
C LYS A 56 24.69 -16.59 16.41
N ASN A 57 23.58 -17.11 16.95
CA ASN A 57 22.60 -17.94 16.24
C ASN A 57 21.37 -17.15 15.74
N ARG A 58 21.38 -15.82 15.80
CA ARG A 58 20.24 -15.00 15.36
C ARG A 58 20.29 -14.79 13.85
N THR A 59 19.17 -15.05 13.16
CA THR A 59 19.00 -14.80 11.72
C THR A 59 17.85 -13.83 11.46
N ARG A 60 17.85 -13.26 10.26
CA ARG A 60 16.74 -12.43 9.80
C ARG A 60 15.60 -13.33 9.31
N ARG A 61 14.38 -13.01 9.73
CA ARG A 61 13.14 -13.49 9.12
C ARG A 61 12.50 -12.32 8.37
N LEU A 62 12.05 -12.56 7.15
CA LEU A 62 11.25 -11.60 6.39
C LEU A 62 9.85 -12.17 6.22
N THR A 63 8.86 -11.48 6.79
CA THR A 63 7.45 -11.84 6.67
C THR A 63 6.77 -10.87 5.71
N VAL A 64 6.12 -11.40 4.68
CA VAL A 64 5.33 -10.60 3.72
C VAL A 64 3.93 -11.19 3.54
N PRO A 65 2.93 -10.39 3.15
CA PRO A 65 1.61 -10.92 2.79
C PRO A 65 1.70 -12.01 1.71
N LEU A 66 0.80 -13.00 1.74
CA LEU A 66 0.80 -14.10 0.77
C LEU A 66 0.83 -13.61 -0.69
N ARG A 67 0.07 -12.54 -0.98
CA ARG A 67 -0.07 -11.91 -2.29
C ARG A 67 0.88 -10.73 -2.53
N TYR A 68 2.06 -10.74 -1.92
CA TYR A 68 3.05 -9.67 -2.12
C TYR A 68 3.51 -9.53 -3.58
N ASP A 69 3.33 -10.57 -4.40
CA ASP A 69 3.53 -10.53 -5.85
C ASP A 69 2.63 -9.51 -6.56
N ALA A 70 1.40 -9.33 -6.10
CA ALA A 70 0.49 -8.29 -6.60
C ALA A 70 1.04 -6.90 -6.28
N VAL A 71 1.50 -6.67 -5.05
CA VAL A 71 2.13 -5.41 -4.64
C VAL A 71 3.36 -5.09 -5.50
N LEU A 72 4.20 -6.09 -5.78
CA LEU A 72 5.37 -5.90 -6.64
C LEU A 72 4.99 -5.62 -8.11
N ARG A 73 3.93 -6.28 -8.61
CA ARG A 73 3.40 -6.02 -9.95
C ARG A 73 2.88 -4.59 -10.06
N ASP A 74 2.10 -4.16 -9.10
CA ASP A 74 1.54 -2.80 -9.07
C ASP A 74 2.65 -1.76 -8.91
N ARG A 75 3.64 -2.03 -8.05
CA ARG A 75 4.80 -1.13 -7.91
C ARG A 75 5.57 -0.96 -9.21
N ARG A 76 5.75 -2.04 -10.00
CA ARG A 76 6.36 -1.94 -11.34
C ARG A 76 5.48 -1.13 -12.29
N HIS A 77 4.17 -1.36 -12.28
CA HIS A 77 3.23 -0.60 -13.08
C HIS A 77 3.26 0.89 -12.73
N CYS A 78 3.29 1.24 -11.44
CA CYS A 78 3.40 2.62 -10.96
C CYS A 78 4.67 3.33 -11.42
N GLY A 79 5.74 2.59 -11.70
CA GLY A 79 6.99 3.15 -12.24
C GLY A 79 6.91 3.53 -13.73
N THR A 80 5.90 3.07 -14.46
CA THR A 80 5.77 3.32 -15.91
C THR A 80 5.36 4.77 -16.20
N GLU A 81 5.85 5.33 -17.31
CA GLU A 81 5.45 6.67 -17.76
C GLU A 81 3.96 6.75 -18.09
N ALA A 82 3.37 5.67 -18.61
CA ALA A 82 1.93 5.59 -18.85
C ALA A 82 1.13 5.76 -17.55
N PHE A 83 1.56 5.11 -16.47
CA PHE A 83 0.93 5.27 -15.16
C PHE A 83 1.11 6.69 -14.62
N LYS A 84 2.32 7.26 -14.66
CA LYS A 84 2.56 8.63 -14.17
C LYS A 84 1.65 9.64 -14.86
N LYS A 85 1.57 9.60 -16.19
CA LYS A 85 0.67 10.45 -16.99
C LYS A 85 -0.82 10.27 -16.61
N ALA A 86 -1.24 9.04 -16.29
CA ALA A 86 -2.59 8.78 -15.82
C ALA A 86 -2.81 9.29 -14.39
N TYR A 87 -1.83 9.09 -13.51
CA TYR A 87 -1.86 9.48 -12.11
C TYR A 87 -1.94 11.00 -11.94
N ASP A 88 -1.28 11.79 -12.80
CA ASP A 88 -1.36 13.26 -12.77
C ASP A 88 -2.80 13.78 -12.91
N LYS A 89 -3.66 13.04 -13.64
CA LYS A 89 -5.09 13.36 -13.80
C LYS A 89 -5.89 13.12 -12.52
N ARG A 90 -5.40 12.32 -11.57
CA ARG A 90 -6.07 11.99 -10.30
C ARG A 90 -6.35 13.22 -9.47
N SER A 91 -5.44 14.20 -9.48
CA SER A 91 -5.59 15.47 -8.78
C SER A 91 -6.91 16.19 -9.14
N LYS A 92 -7.34 16.12 -10.40
CA LYS A 92 -8.59 16.72 -10.88
C LYS A 92 -9.82 16.01 -10.29
N VAL A 93 -9.76 14.67 -10.20
CA VAL A 93 -10.83 13.85 -9.61
C VAL A 93 -10.93 14.10 -8.11
N GLU A 94 -9.80 14.09 -7.40
CA GLU A 94 -9.76 14.33 -5.96
C GLU A 94 -10.23 15.73 -5.60
N ARG A 95 -9.85 16.75 -6.38
CA ARG A 95 -10.35 18.11 -6.21
C ARG A 95 -11.87 18.17 -6.33
N ARG A 96 -12.46 17.53 -7.37
CA ARG A 96 -13.91 17.47 -7.55
C ARG A 96 -14.60 16.76 -6.39
N PHE A 97 -14.05 15.63 -5.95
CA PHE A 97 -14.58 14.90 -4.81
C PHE A 97 -14.55 15.73 -3.53
N ALA A 98 -13.45 16.45 -3.30
CA ALA A 98 -13.30 17.33 -2.16
C ALA A 98 -14.31 18.49 -2.19
N THR A 99 -14.57 19.10 -3.36
CA THR A 99 -15.64 20.09 -3.54
C THR A 99 -17.01 19.51 -3.22
N MET A 100 -17.33 18.30 -3.69
CA MET A 100 -18.61 17.66 -3.36
C MET A 100 -18.78 17.38 -1.86
N VAL A 101 -17.72 16.93 -1.19
CA VAL A 101 -17.74 16.68 0.25
C VAL A 101 -17.93 17.96 1.05
N ARG A 102 -17.14 19.00 0.75
CA ARG A 102 -17.13 20.27 1.51
C ARG A 102 -18.33 21.15 1.20
N ASN A 103 -18.63 21.34 -0.09
CA ASN A 103 -19.57 22.37 -0.53
C ASN A 103 -20.95 21.81 -0.87
N HIS A 104 -21.04 20.55 -1.32
CA HIS A 104 -22.31 19.94 -1.75
C HIS A 104 -22.82 18.82 -0.84
N GLY A 105 -22.26 18.71 0.37
CA GLY A 105 -22.78 17.84 1.43
C GLY A 105 -22.81 16.36 1.08
N LEU A 106 -21.86 15.86 0.28
CA LEU A 106 -21.79 14.45 -0.10
C LEU A 106 -21.81 13.49 1.11
N ARG A 107 -21.11 13.87 2.20
CA ARG A 107 -21.07 13.09 3.46
C ARG A 107 -22.20 13.41 4.45
N ARG A 108 -23.09 14.34 4.10
CA ARG A 108 -24.24 14.75 4.92
C ARG A 108 -25.55 14.09 4.44
N CYS A 109 -25.45 13.06 3.59
CA CYS A 109 -26.61 12.28 3.16
C CYS A 109 -27.27 11.61 4.38
N ARG A 110 -28.54 11.93 4.63
CA ARG A 110 -29.36 11.33 5.70
C ARG A 110 -30.21 10.16 5.20
N SER A 111 -30.13 9.85 3.90
CA SER A 111 -30.89 8.76 3.32
C SER A 111 -30.33 7.40 3.74
N THR A 112 -31.21 6.51 4.17
CA THR A 112 -30.88 5.12 4.44
C THR A 112 -30.95 4.29 3.16
N GLY A 113 -30.00 3.38 2.99
CA GLY A 113 -29.92 2.48 1.84
C GLY A 113 -29.24 3.06 0.58
N LEU A 114 -28.64 2.17 -0.22
CA LEU A 114 -27.84 2.54 -1.39
C LEU A 114 -28.65 3.26 -2.48
N ALA A 115 -29.92 2.88 -2.66
CA ALA A 115 -30.78 3.48 -3.69
C ALA A 115 -31.01 4.98 -3.46
N ARG A 116 -31.37 5.36 -2.24
CA ARG A 116 -31.59 6.77 -1.90
C ARG A 116 -30.28 7.56 -1.79
N ALA A 117 -29.23 6.94 -1.26
CA ALA A 117 -27.89 7.53 -1.25
C ALA A 117 -27.39 7.84 -2.68
N ARG A 118 -27.68 6.97 -3.66
CA ARG A 118 -27.36 7.22 -5.07
C ARG A 118 -28.04 8.48 -5.60
N ILE A 119 -29.31 8.71 -5.27
CA ILE A 119 -30.03 9.93 -5.68
C ILE A 119 -29.32 11.17 -5.10
N HIS A 120 -29.03 11.17 -3.79
CA HIS A 120 -28.30 12.27 -3.13
C HIS A 120 -26.94 12.55 -3.79
N ILE A 121 -26.15 11.51 -4.03
CA ILE A 121 -24.84 11.63 -4.69
C ILE A 121 -24.99 12.20 -6.10
N THR A 122 -26.03 11.81 -6.83
CA THR A 122 -26.29 12.31 -8.18
C THR A 122 -26.65 13.79 -8.16
N LEU A 123 -27.52 14.22 -7.24
CA LEU A 123 -27.88 15.63 -7.07
C LEU A 123 -26.67 16.49 -6.65
N ALA A 124 -25.84 16.00 -5.72
CA ALA A 124 -24.61 16.70 -5.32
C ALA A 124 -23.62 16.85 -6.49
N ASN A 125 -23.52 15.83 -7.37
CA ASN A 125 -22.74 15.91 -8.59
C ASN A 125 -23.31 16.93 -9.59
N MET A 126 -24.64 16.95 -9.77
CA MET A 126 -25.31 17.93 -10.65
C MET A 126 -25.05 19.35 -10.17
N ALA A 127 -25.24 19.63 -8.88
CA ALA A 127 -24.98 20.95 -8.30
C ALA A 127 -23.51 21.39 -8.49
N CYS A 128 -22.55 20.47 -8.29
CA CYS A 128 -21.13 20.74 -8.54
C CYS A 128 -20.85 21.08 -10.02
N ASN A 129 -21.56 20.44 -10.96
CA ASN A 129 -21.44 20.75 -12.38
C ASN A 129 -22.02 22.11 -12.73
N VAL A 130 -23.18 22.47 -12.17
CA VAL A 130 -23.82 23.79 -12.39
C VAL A 130 -22.89 24.91 -11.95
N VAL A 131 -22.36 24.85 -10.72
CA VAL A 131 -21.39 25.86 -10.23
C VAL A 131 -20.16 25.94 -11.14
N ARG A 132 -19.66 24.79 -11.63
CA ARG A 132 -18.54 24.77 -12.57
C ARG A 132 -18.89 25.42 -13.91
N MET A 133 -20.06 25.16 -14.48
CA MET A 133 -20.49 25.76 -15.75
C MET A 133 -20.58 27.28 -15.63
N VAL A 134 -21.19 27.79 -14.56
CA VAL A 134 -21.24 29.23 -14.27
C VAL A 134 -19.82 29.81 -14.20
N ASN A 135 -18.92 29.20 -13.42
CA ASN A 135 -17.53 29.65 -13.32
C ASN A 135 -16.73 29.57 -14.62
N LEU A 136 -17.18 28.82 -15.64
CA LEU A 136 -16.51 28.77 -16.95
C LEU A 136 -17.08 29.81 -17.94
N VAL A 137 -18.31 30.24 -17.74
CA VAL A 137 -18.99 31.25 -18.57
C VAL A 137 -18.65 32.66 -18.09
N TYR A 138 -18.47 32.85 -16.79
CA TYR A 138 -18.23 34.16 -16.17
C TYR A 138 -16.77 34.40 -15.75
N ALA A 139 -15.84 33.50 -16.09
CA ALA A 139 -14.40 33.66 -15.88
C ALA A 139 -13.69 33.94 -17.20
#